data_AF-A0A0Q9JDZ8-F1
#
_entry.id   AF-A0A0Q9JDZ8-F1
#
_cell.length_a   1.000
_cell.length_b   1.000
_cell.length_c   1.000
_cell.angle_alpha   90.00
_cell.angle_beta   90.00
_cell.angle_gamma   90.00
#
_symmetry.space_group_name_H-M   'P 1'
#
loop_
_entity.id
_entity.type
_entity.pdbx_description
1 polymer ?
#
loop_
_entity_poly.entity_id
_entity_poly.type
_entity_poly.pdbx_seq_one_letter_code
_entity_poly.pdbx_strand_id
1 'polypeptide(L)' 'MRSWIRARRLDRAREDLIDPAFSGFSVGEIGARWGLSDPAHFCKLFALAFGRSPTEYRALAGVES' A
#
# COMPACT_ATOMS: atom_id res chain seq x y z
N MET A 1 13.34 3.12 18.86
CA MET A 1 13.56 3.87 17.61
C MET A 1 13.72 2.90 16.44
N ARG A 2 12.61 2.45 15.83
CA ARG A 2 12.61 1.53 14.66
C ARG A 2 11.53 1.88 13.61
N SER A 3 10.83 3.00 13.79
CA SER A 3 9.60 3.30 13.04
C SER A 3 9.85 4.00 11.70
N TRP A 4 11.04 4.54 11.44
CA TRP A 4 11.28 5.40 10.28
C TRP A 4 11.46 4.62 8.97
N ILE A 5 11.98 3.39 9.02
CA ILE A 5 12.11 2.51 7.85
C ILE A 5 10.73 2.06 7.35
N ARG A 6 9.73 1.97 8.23
CA ARG A 6 8.37 1.55 7.88
C ARG A 6 7.65 2.59 7.03
N ALA A 7 7.78 3.88 7.35
CA ALA A 7 7.14 4.96 6.60
C ALA A 7 7.61 5.00 5.14
N ARG A 8 8.91 4.83 4.89
CA ARG A 8 9.46 4.83 3.52
C ARG A 8 9.03 3.62 2.69
N ARG A 9 8.87 2.44 3.31
CA ARG A 9 8.32 1.24 2.66
C ARG A 9 6.84 1.40 2.33
N LEU A 10 6.09 2.03 3.24
CA LEU A 10 4.68 2.36 3.06
C LEU A 10 4.46 3.35 1.90
N ASP A 11 5.32 4.36 1.79
CA ASP A 11 5.22 5.33 0.69
C ASP A 11 5.53 4.69 -0.67
N ARG A 12 6.56 3.83 -0.75
CA ARG A 12 6.82 3.04 -1.97
C ARG A 12 5.67 2.10 -2.32
N ALA A 13 5.07 1.43 -1.33
CA ALA A 13 3.90 0.60 -1.55
C ALA A 13 2.69 1.41 -2.05
N ARG A 14 2.56 2.67 -1.63
CA ARG A 14 1.53 3.60 -2.11
C ARG A 14 1.74 3.97 -3.58
N GLU A 15 2.98 4.23 -3.99
CA GLU A 15 3.30 4.49 -5.40
C GLU A 15 2.97 3.27 -6.27
N ASP A 16 3.41 2.08 -5.85
CA ASP A 16 3.08 0.83 -6.55
C ASP A 16 1.56 0.56 -6.58
N LEU A 17 0.78 1.02 -5.60
CA LEU A 17 -0.68 0.82 -5.56
C LEU A 17 -1.44 1.61 -6.63
N ILE A 18 -0.92 2.77 -7.03
CA ILE A 18 -1.53 3.66 -8.03
C ILE A 18 -0.89 3.50 -9.41
N ASP A 19 0.24 2.82 -9.48
CA ASP A 19 0.94 2.57 -10.72
C ASP A 19 0.18 1.49 -11.54
N PRO A 20 -0.23 1.81 -12.79
CA PRO A 20 -0.97 0.89 -13.63
C PRO A 20 -0.15 -0.36 -14.03
N ALA A 21 1.18 -0.33 -13.97
CA ALA A 21 2.03 -1.52 -14.14
C ALA A 21 1.77 -2.58 -13.05
N PHE A 22 1.29 -2.15 -11.88
CA PHE A 22 0.89 -3.04 -10.79
C PHE A 22 -0.63 -3.27 -10.71
N SER A 23 -1.39 -2.84 -11.71
CA SER A 23 -2.82 -3.11 -11.81
C SER A 23 -3.16 -4.61 -11.86
N GLY A 24 -2.23 -5.46 -12.28
CA GLY A 24 -2.39 -6.91 -12.23
C GLY A 24 -2.15 -7.54 -10.84
N PHE A 25 -1.53 -6.81 -9.91
CA PHE A 25 -1.19 -7.32 -8.58
C PHE A 25 -2.21 -6.91 -7.52
N SER A 26 -2.44 -7.80 -6.58
CA SER A 26 -3.28 -7.55 -5.41
C SER A 26 -2.56 -6.62 -4.42
N VAL A 27 -3.33 -5.84 -3.64
CA VAL A 27 -2.76 -4.97 -2.60
C VAL A 27 -1.89 -5.72 -1.59
N GLY A 28 -2.22 -6.99 -1.31
CA GLY A 28 -1.43 -7.88 -0.46
C GLY A 28 -0.11 -8.32 -1.09
N GLU A 29 -0.06 -8.51 -2.42
CA GLU A 29 1.17 -8.87 -3.14
C GLU A 29 2.13 -7.69 -3.20
N ILE A 30 1.61 -6.49 -3.42
CA ILE A 30 2.37 -5.24 -3.33
C ILE A 30 2.96 -5.09 -1.92
N GLY A 31 2.13 -5.26 -0.88
CA GLY A 31 2.58 -5.26 0.52
C GLY A 31 3.68 -6.29 0.80
N ALA A 32 3.51 -7.53 0.33
CA ALA A 32 4.49 -8.60 0.49
C ALA A 32 5.84 -8.26 -0.16
N ARG A 33 5.85 -7.61 -1.33
CA ARG A 33 7.08 -7.16 -2.02
C ARG A 33 7.90 -6.18 -1.18
N TRP A 34 7.23 -5.37 -0.36
CA TRP A 34 7.86 -4.41 0.55
C TRP A 34 8.14 -4.98 1.95
N GLY A 35 7.95 -6.29 2.16
CA GLY A 35 8.20 -6.99 3.43
C GLY A 35 7.02 -6.98 4.41
N LEU A 36 5.82 -6.68 3.92
CA LEU A 36 4.56 -6.67 4.67
C LEU A 36 3.68 -7.82 4.15
N SER A 37 4.16 -9.05 4.36
CA SER A 37 3.54 -10.27 3.84
C SER A 37 2.18 -10.59 4.45
N ASP A 38 1.84 -9.98 5.60
CA ASP A 38 0.53 -10.12 6.21
C ASP A 38 -0.41 -9.00 5.71
N PRO A 39 -1.39 -9.31 4.84
CA PRO A 39 -2.25 -8.29 4.24
C PRO A 39 -3.16 -7.59 5.27
N ALA A 40 -3.58 -8.27 6.34
CA ALA A 40 -4.41 -7.65 7.38
C ALA A 40 -3.62 -6.61 8.20
N HIS A 41 -2.38 -6.94 8.55
CA HIS A 41 -1.44 -6.05 9.22
C HIS A 41 -1.01 -4.91 8.30
N PHE A 42 -0.76 -5.21 7.02
CA PHE A 42 -0.47 -4.19 6.00
C PHE A 42 -1.61 -3.18 5.89
N CYS A 43 -2.86 -3.64 5.70
CA CYS A 43 -4.03 -2.75 5.63
C CYS A 43 -4.17 -1.87 6.88
N LYS A 44 -3.96 -2.43 8.08
CA LYS A 44 -4.00 -1.65 9.32
C LYS A 44 -2.89 -0.60 9.38
N LEU A 45 -1.64 -0.97 9.07
CA LEU A 45 -0.52 -0.04 9.07
C LEU A 45 -0.69 1.05 8.02
N PHE A 46 -1.18 0.69 6.84
CA PHE A 46 -1.44 1.60 5.74
C PHE A 46 -2.55 2.59 6.10
N ALA A 47 -3.66 2.11 6.66
CA ALA A 47 -4.73 2.98 7.15
C ALA A 47 -4.28 3.89 8.29
N LEU A 48 -3.42 3.41 9.20
CA LEU A 48 -2.84 4.25 10.26
C LEU A 48 -1.91 5.34 9.70
N ALA A 49 -1.23 5.09 8.58
CA ALA A 49 -0.29 6.03 7.98
C ALA A 49 -0.97 7.03 7.03
N PHE A 50 -1.95 6.58 6.24
CA PHE A 50 -2.58 7.34 5.15
C PHE A 50 -4.08 7.63 5.36
N GLY A 51 -4.67 7.11 6.44
CA GLY A 51 -6.08 7.33 6.79
C GLY A 51 -7.09 6.50 5.99
N ARG A 52 -6.65 5.71 5.00
CA ARG A 52 -7.51 4.86 4.15
C ARG A 52 -6.91 3.50 3.91
N SER A 53 -7.73 2.52 3.56
CA SER A 53 -7.24 1.19 3.17
C SER A 53 -6.52 1.25 1.82
N PRO A 54 -5.50 0.39 1.58
CA PRO A 54 -4.77 0.37 0.30
C PRO A 54 -5.68 0.03 -0.89
N THR A 55 -6.73 -0.77 -0.67
CA THR A 55 -7.74 -1.09 -1.69
C THR A 55 -8.56 0.14 -2.07
N GLU A 56 -9.05 0.91 -1.10
CA GLU A 56 -9.77 2.16 -1.38
C GLU A 56 -8.86 3.19 -2.02
N TYR A 57 -7.61 3.31 -1.56
CA TYR A 57 -6.64 4.22 -2.14
C TYR A 57 -6.42 3.94 -3.63
N ARG A 58 -6.28 2.67 -3.99
CA ARG A 58 -6.17 2.23 -5.38
C ARG A 58 -7.45 2.45 -6.19
N ALA A 59 -8.61 2.18 -5.60
CA ALA A 59 -9.89 2.42 -6.27
C ALA A 59 -10.07 3.90 -6.62
N LEU A 60 -9.70 4.81 -5.71
CA LEU A 60 -9.76 6.25 -5.94
C LEU A 60 -8.79 6.71 -7.03
N ALA A 61 -7.56 6.20 -7.03
CA ALA A 61 -6.58 6.54 -8.06
C ALA A 61 -6.98 6.04 -9.46
N GLY A 62 -7.73 4.95 -9.55
CA GLY A 62 -8.29 4.45 -10.82
C GLY A 62 -9.58 5.13 -11.26
N VAL A 63 -10.24 5.90 -10.39
CA VAL A 63 -11.49 6.62 -10.69
C VAL A 63 -11.23 8.05 -11.17
N GLU A 64 -10.03 8.60 -10.90
CA GLU A 64 -9.58 9.90 -11.40
C GLU A 64 -9.02 9.74 -12.83
N SER A 65 -9.91 9.44 -13.79
CA SER A 65 -9.66 9.51 -15.25
C SER A 65 -10.63 10.46 -15.93
#